data_AF-A0A929I1I3-F1
#
_entry.id   AF-A0A929I1I3-F1
#
_cell.length_a   1.000
_cell.length_b   1.000
_cell.length_c   1.000
_cell.angle_alpha   90.00
_cell.angle_beta   90.00
_cell.angle_gamma   90.00
#
_symmetry.space_group_name_H-M   'P 1'
#
loop_
_entity.id
_entity.type
_entity.pdbx_description
1 polymer ?
#
loop_
_entity_poly.entity_id
_entity_poly.type
_entity_poly.pdbx_seq_one_letter_code
_entity_poly.pdbx_strand_id
1 'polypeptide(L)'
;MAQRVYQDLYEVMKSRRGPYTGVELPEFYAMVEELFTPQEAEVNNVMPKKPVTAAEIAGEMHRDENEIKAILETMADKGLCSTFLKDNDRLYKGEPFMPGIFEYQFMSGKTSDRDRKVAGLIKAYKKAFNAARGEVKMTFPVTRVISVDRTIEAGNTVHTYDQVSTYIDKNETIGVGTCYCRQASKLVGEDTHDMPMEVCMWFGSMAEYAIERLGARKMT
;
A
#
# COMPACT_ATOMS: atom_id res chain seq x y z
N MET A 1 20.93 -0.41 -17.62
CA MET A 1 20.42 0.90 -17.19
C MET A 1 18.92 0.79 -17.13
N ALA A 2 18.29 1.25 -16.04
CA ALA A 2 16.84 1.19 -15.89
C ALA A 2 16.16 2.07 -16.96
N GLN A 3 14.98 1.64 -17.45
CA GLN A 3 14.19 2.42 -18.40
C GLN A 3 13.75 3.74 -17.76
N ARG A 4 13.69 4.83 -18.56
CA ARG A 4 13.34 6.19 -18.10
C ARG A 4 12.06 6.23 -17.26
N VAL A 5 11.05 5.44 -17.62
CA VAL A 5 9.77 5.34 -16.88
C VAL A 5 9.95 4.97 -15.40
N TYR A 6 10.92 4.11 -15.08
CA TYR A 6 11.18 3.70 -13.69
C TYR A 6 12.02 4.73 -12.93
N GLN A 7 12.76 5.58 -13.63
CA GLN A 7 13.41 6.75 -13.03
C GLN A 7 12.37 7.82 -12.66
N ASP A 8 11.39 8.03 -13.53
CA ASP A 8 10.26 8.91 -13.22
C ASP A 8 9.43 8.34 -12.04
N LEU A 9 9.25 7.02 -12.00
CA LEU A 9 8.61 6.32 -10.87
C LEU A 9 9.33 6.53 -9.55
N TYR A 10 10.67 6.53 -9.56
CA TYR A 10 11.47 6.84 -8.38
C TYR A 10 11.16 8.23 -7.82
N GLU A 11 11.13 9.25 -8.68
CA GLU A 11 10.81 10.63 -8.28
C GLU A 11 9.36 10.76 -7.79
N VAL A 12 8.42 10.05 -8.43
CA VAL A 12 7.02 10.02 -7.99
C VAL A 12 6.90 9.37 -6.61
N MET A 13 7.54 8.23 -6.36
CA MET A 13 7.53 7.58 -5.04
C MET A 13 8.15 8.47 -3.96
N LYS A 14 9.24 9.16 -4.28
CA LYS A 14 9.85 10.16 -3.39
C LYS A 14 8.92 11.33 -3.09
N SER A 15 8.19 11.85 -4.09
CA SER A 15 7.15 12.88 -3.89
C SER A 15 5.98 12.36 -3.05
N ARG A 16 5.71 11.04 -3.12
CA ARG A 16 4.65 10.41 -2.33
C ARG A 16 4.94 10.38 -0.84
N ARG A 17 6.23 10.47 -0.45
CA ARG A 17 6.71 10.37 0.93
C ARG A 17 6.36 8.99 1.53
N GLY A 18 6.78 8.78 2.78
CA GLY A 18 6.62 7.51 3.48
C GLY A 18 7.93 6.74 3.60
N PRO A 19 7.95 5.63 4.35
CA PRO A 19 9.12 4.76 4.48
C PRO A 19 9.58 4.21 3.13
N TYR A 20 10.87 3.89 3.04
CA TYR A 20 11.49 3.30 1.85
C TYR A 20 11.39 4.16 0.58
N THR A 21 11.57 5.48 0.72
CA THR A 21 11.63 6.42 -0.41
C THR A 21 12.83 7.36 -0.30
N GLY A 22 13.29 7.93 -1.41
CA GLY A 22 14.32 8.97 -1.43
C GLY A 22 15.78 8.51 -1.34
N VAL A 23 16.04 7.21 -1.53
CA VAL A 23 17.38 6.67 -1.72
C VAL A 23 17.38 5.85 -3.01
N GLU A 24 18.20 6.25 -3.97
CA GLU A 24 18.31 5.59 -5.25
C GLU A 24 19.22 4.36 -5.12
N LEU A 25 18.66 3.18 -5.38
CA LEU A 25 19.33 1.88 -5.19
C LEU A 25 19.04 0.96 -6.38
N PRO A 26 19.98 0.12 -6.82
CA PRO A 26 19.70 -0.91 -7.83
C PRO A 26 18.51 -1.82 -7.45
N GLU A 27 18.36 -2.14 -6.16
CA GLU A 27 17.27 -2.96 -5.63
C GLU A 27 15.90 -2.28 -5.78
N PHE A 28 15.85 -0.95 -5.81
CA PHE A 28 14.61 -0.23 -6.12
C PHE A 28 14.14 -0.62 -7.53
N TYR A 29 15.03 -0.51 -8.52
CA TYR A 29 14.71 -0.78 -9.92
C TYR A 29 14.31 -2.24 -10.14
N ALA A 30 15.08 -3.18 -9.58
CA ALA A 30 14.75 -4.61 -9.65
C ALA A 30 13.37 -4.94 -9.04
N MET A 31 12.99 -4.24 -7.96
CA MET A 31 11.69 -4.41 -7.32
C MET A 31 10.55 -3.80 -8.16
N VAL A 32 10.69 -2.55 -8.63
CA VAL A 32 9.59 -1.89 -9.35
C VAL A 32 9.37 -2.46 -10.75
N GLU A 33 10.40 -2.98 -11.41
CA GLU A 33 10.30 -3.67 -12.70
C GLU A 33 9.53 -5.00 -12.61
N GLU A 34 9.50 -5.63 -11.42
CA GLU A 34 8.69 -6.83 -11.17
C GLU A 34 7.24 -6.47 -10.79
N LEU A 35 7.05 -5.33 -10.12
CA LEU A 35 5.74 -4.87 -9.66
C LEU A 35 4.92 -4.26 -10.80
N PHE A 36 5.54 -3.41 -11.62
CA PHE A 36 4.89 -2.63 -12.66
C PHE A 36 5.35 -3.06 -14.04
N THR A 37 4.42 -3.19 -14.99
CA THR A 37 4.79 -3.09 -16.40
C THR A 37 5.17 -1.64 -16.74
N PRO A 38 5.88 -1.39 -17.87
CA PRO A 38 6.17 -0.02 -18.28
C PRO A 38 4.92 0.85 -18.43
N GLN A 39 3.82 0.29 -18.95
CA GLN A 39 2.54 1.00 -19.12
C GLN A 39 1.89 1.34 -17.77
N GLU A 40 1.95 0.42 -16.80
CA GLU A 40 1.46 0.66 -15.44
C GLU A 40 2.31 1.70 -14.71
N ALA A 41 3.62 1.71 -14.94
CA ALA A 41 4.51 2.73 -14.39
C ALA A 41 4.21 4.12 -14.99
N GLU A 42 3.97 4.22 -16.30
CA GLU A 42 3.54 5.47 -16.95
C GLU A 42 2.25 6.03 -16.33
N VAL A 43 1.22 5.18 -16.17
CA VAL A 43 -0.04 5.58 -15.53
C VAL A 43 0.20 5.96 -14.07
N ASN A 44 0.94 5.16 -13.30
CA ASN A 44 1.24 5.48 -11.91
C ASN A 44 1.96 6.83 -11.76
N ASN A 45 2.83 7.18 -12.70
CA ASN A 45 3.63 8.40 -12.61
C ASN A 45 2.80 9.69 -12.68
N VAL A 46 1.63 9.65 -13.33
CA VAL A 46 0.69 10.77 -13.39
C VAL A 46 -0.37 10.71 -12.28
N MET A 47 -0.51 9.59 -11.56
CA MET A 47 -1.52 9.45 -10.51
C MET A 47 -1.22 10.34 -9.29
N PRO A 48 -2.17 11.20 -8.87
CA PRO A 48 -2.02 12.01 -7.68
C PRO A 48 -2.33 11.21 -6.40
N LYS A 49 -2.03 11.82 -5.25
CA LYS A 49 -2.41 11.28 -3.92
C LYS A 49 -3.90 11.41 -3.60
N LYS A 50 -4.60 12.27 -4.32
CA LYS A 50 -6.05 12.47 -4.17
C LYS A 50 -6.79 11.44 -5.02
N PRO A 51 -8.01 11.05 -4.63
CA PRO A 51 -8.94 10.33 -5.49
C PRO A 51 -9.11 11.00 -6.86
N VAL A 52 -9.05 10.25 -7.95
CA VAL A 52 -9.33 10.71 -9.32
C VAL A 52 -10.03 9.63 -10.15
N THR A 53 -10.77 10.05 -11.17
CA THR A 53 -11.43 9.19 -12.14
C THR A 53 -10.45 8.72 -13.24
N ALA A 54 -10.83 7.68 -13.98
CA ALA A 54 -10.08 7.26 -15.17
C ALA A 54 -10.06 8.36 -16.24
N ALA A 55 -11.17 9.09 -16.41
CA ALA A 55 -11.29 10.21 -17.35
C ALA A 55 -10.27 11.34 -17.06
N GLU A 56 -10.09 11.71 -15.79
CA GLU A 56 -9.11 12.72 -15.39
C GLU A 56 -7.67 12.30 -15.75
N ILE A 57 -7.30 11.04 -15.50
CA ILE A 57 -5.98 10.51 -15.85
C ILE A 57 -5.82 10.41 -17.38
N ALA A 58 -6.84 9.96 -18.09
CA ALA A 58 -6.83 9.88 -19.54
C ALA A 58 -6.66 11.25 -20.21
N GLY A 59 -7.30 12.28 -19.65
CA GLY A 59 -7.13 13.68 -20.07
C GLY A 59 -5.70 14.18 -19.89
N GLU A 60 -5.09 13.91 -18.74
CA GLU A 60 -3.69 14.28 -18.44
C GLU A 60 -2.70 13.56 -19.36
N MET A 61 -2.96 12.30 -19.69
CA MET A 61 -2.08 11.49 -20.54
C MET A 61 -2.37 11.65 -22.04
N HIS A 62 -3.44 12.35 -22.42
CA HIS A 62 -3.95 12.44 -23.79
C HIS A 62 -4.18 11.06 -24.44
N ARG A 63 -4.78 10.13 -23.70
CA ARG A 63 -5.08 8.74 -24.11
C ARG A 63 -6.57 8.43 -24.03
N ASP A 64 -6.97 7.29 -24.56
CA ASP A 64 -8.35 6.81 -24.48
C ASP A 64 -8.74 6.46 -23.03
N GLU A 65 -9.95 6.84 -22.61
CA GLU A 65 -10.43 6.61 -21.26
C GLU A 65 -10.59 5.11 -20.95
N ASN A 66 -11.09 4.31 -21.90
CA ASN A 66 -11.31 2.89 -21.68
C ASN A 66 -9.98 2.14 -21.55
N GLU A 67 -8.97 2.54 -22.32
CA GLU A 67 -7.61 2.04 -22.19
C GLU A 67 -7.05 2.31 -20.78
N ILE A 68 -7.10 3.56 -20.33
CA ILE A 68 -6.60 3.96 -19.01
C ILE A 68 -7.37 3.26 -17.89
N LYS A 69 -8.69 3.15 -18.01
CA LYS A 69 -9.53 2.43 -17.07
C LYS A 69 -9.11 0.96 -16.95
N ALA A 70 -8.86 0.27 -18.06
CA ALA A 70 -8.42 -1.13 -18.03
C ALA A 70 -7.06 -1.30 -17.32
N ILE A 71 -6.12 -0.37 -17.53
CA ILE A 71 -4.84 -0.36 -16.83
C ILE A 71 -5.05 -0.12 -15.33
N LEU A 72 -5.86 0.87 -14.96
CA LEU A 72 -6.15 1.20 -13.56
C LEU A 72 -6.83 0.06 -12.81
N GLU A 73 -7.78 -0.63 -13.44
CA GLU A 73 -8.42 -1.84 -12.87
C GLU A 73 -7.39 -2.95 -12.62
N THR A 74 -6.51 -3.20 -13.59
CA THR A 74 -5.42 -4.18 -13.45
C THR A 74 -4.45 -3.79 -12.33
N MET A 75 -4.12 -2.50 -12.22
CA MET A 75 -3.27 -1.98 -11.15
C MET A 75 -3.93 -2.11 -9.78
N ALA A 76 -5.24 -1.88 -9.67
CA ALA A 76 -5.99 -2.07 -8.44
C ALA A 76 -6.05 -3.54 -8.03
N ASP A 77 -6.29 -4.47 -8.97
CA ASP A 77 -6.26 -5.91 -8.71
C ASP A 77 -4.88 -6.40 -8.25
N LYS A 78 -3.80 -5.77 -8.74
CA LYS A 78 -2.42 -6.02 -8.32
C LYS A 78 -2.03 -5.31 -7.02
N GLY A 79 -2.86 -4.42 -6.48
CA GLY A 79 -2.50 -3.62 -5.32
C GLY A 79 -1.42 -2.55 -5.57
N LEU A 80 -1.32 -2.03 -6.80
CA LEU A 80 -0.37 -0.98 -7.19
C LEU A 80 -0.96 0.44 -7.01
N CYS A 81 -2.28 0.53 -7.02
CA CYS A 81 -3.05 1.70 -6.61
C CYS A 81 -4.19 1.24 -5.67
N SER A 82 -4.95 2.17 -5.11
CA SER A 82 -6.20 1.84 -4.42
C SER A 82 -7.40 2.33 -5.22
N THR A 83 -8.56 1.70 -5.00
CA THR A 83 -9.82 2.12 -5.61
C THR A 83 -10.99 2.02 -4.65
N PHE A 84 -11.99 2.89 -4.83
CA PHE A 84 -13.22 2.93 -4.06
C PHE A 84 -14.34 3.52 -4.92
N LEU A 85 -15.58 3.18 -4.57
CA LEU A 85 -16.77 3.76 -5.19
C LEU A 85 -17.19 5.01 -4.42
N LYS A 86 -17.53 6.07 -5.16
CA LYS A 86 -18.16 7.26 -4.61
C LYS A 86 -19.22 7.74 -5.59
N ASP A 87 -20.46 7.89 -5.13
CA ASP A 87 -21.57 8.39 -5.96
C ASP A 87 -21.75 7.61 -7.28
N ASN A 88 -21.52 6.28 -7.22
CA ASN A 88 -21.53 5.34 -8.36
C ASN A 88 -20.37 5.49 -9.37
N ASP A 89 -19.41 6.39 -9.10
CA ASP A 89 -18.18 6.54 -9.87
C ASP A 89 -17.01 5.81 -9.19
N ARG A 90 -16.21 5.14 -10.01
CA ARG A 90 -14.98 4.46 -9.58
C ARG A 90 -13.83 5.46 -9.55
N LEU A 91 -13.26 5.64 -8.36
CA LEU A 91 -12.10 6.50 -8.14
C LEU A 91 -10.85 5.67 -7.86
N TYR A 92 -9.71 6.17 -8.30
CA TYR A 92 -8.41 5.56 -8.11
C TYR A 92 -7.47 6.54 -7.40
N LYS A 93 -6.50 6.00 -6.67
CA LYS A 93 -5.51 6.79 -5.94
C LYS A 93 -4.16 6.11 -5.98
N GLY A 94 -3.12 6.89 -6.29
CA GLY A 94 -1.74 6.43 -6.24
C GLY A 94 -1.29 6.22 -4.79
N GLU A 95 -0.76 5.05 -4.49
CA GLU A 95 -0.31 4.70 -3.14
C GLU A 95 1.21 4.83 -2.98
N PRO A 96 1.69 5.12 -1.76
CA PRO A 96 3.12 4.98 -1.45
C PRO A 96 3.47 3.49 -1.24
N PHE A 97 4.75 3.19 -1.04
CA PHE A 97 5.17 1.83 -0.74
C PHE A 97 4.64 1.31 0.61
N MET A 98 4.63 2.16 1.64
CA MET A 98 4.14 1.78 2.96
C MET A 98 3.58 2.99 3.74
N PRO A 99 2.43 2.86 4.43
CA PRO A 99 1.42 1.84 4.18
C PRO A 99 0.88 1.94 2.74
N GLY A 100 0.66 0.82 2.06
CA GLY A 100 0.27 0.80 0.64
C GLY A 100 0.80 -0.41 -0.13
N ILE A 101 1.46 -0.16 -1.26
CA ILE A 101 1.78 -1.17 -2.29
C ILE A 101 2.39 -2.44 -1.69
N PHE A 102 3.35 -2.32 -0.76
CA PHE A 102 4.02 -3.48 -0.17
C PHE A 102 3.09 -4.36 0.66
N GLU A 103 2.10 -3.79 1.33
CA GLU A 103 1.13 -4.55 2.11
C GLU A 103 0.18 -5.29 1.17
N TYR A 104 -0.27 -4.59 0.13
CA TYR A 104 -1.28 -5.09 -0.80
C TYR A 104 -0.78 -6.31 -1.58
N GLN A 105 0.52 -6.40 -1.85
CA GLN A 105 1.12 -7.58 -2.51
C GLN A 105 0.87 -8.89 -1.74
N PHE A 106 0.68 -8.84 -0.41
CA PHE A 106 0.60 -10.03 0.43
C PHE A 106 -0.75 -10.23 1.12
N MET A 107 -1.68 -9.27 1.00
CA MET A 107 -3.00 -9.33 1.63
C MET A 107 -3.86 -10.50 1.15
N SER A 108 -3.66 -10.94 -0.10
CA SER A 108 -4.43 -12.06 -0.68
C SER A 108 -4.09 -13.43 -0.07
N GLY A 109 -2.98 -13.54 0.67
CA GLY A 109 -2.50 -14.81 1.23
C GLY A 109 -2.05 -15.85 0.19
N LYS A 110 -2.04 -15.51 -1.10
CA LYS A 110 -1.62 -16.39 -2.18
C LYS A 110 -0.13 -16.71 -2.09
N THR A 111 0.24 -17.88 -2.60
CA THR A 111 1.62 -18.36 -2.64
C THR A 111 1.91 -18.92 -4.03
N SER A 112 2.58 -18.13 -4.84
CA SER A 112 3.11 -18.49 -6.16
C SER A 112 4.60 -18.14 -6.26
N ASP A 113 5.25 -18.60 -7.33
CA ASP A 113 6.64 -18.24 -7.61
C ASP A 113 6.82 -16.71 -7.75
N ARG A 114 5.82 -16.04 -8.34
CA ARG A 114 5.80 -14.57 -8.42
C ARG A 114 5.72 -13.94 -7.03
N ASP A 115 4.83 -14.44 -6.16
CA ASP A 115 4.68 -13.89 -4.81
C ASP A 115 5.99 -14.03 -3.99
N ARG A 116 6.67 -15.18 -4.13
CA ARG A 116 7.99 -15.40 -3.51
C ARG A 116 9.06 -14.47 -4.07
N LYS A 117 9.07 -14.27 -5.39
CA LYS A 117 10.01 -13.35 -6.06
C LYS A 117 9.79 -11.92 -5.57
N VAL A 118 8.55 -11.43 -5.57
CA VAL A 118 8.18 -10.10 -5.08
C VAL A 118 8.54 -9.92 -3.61
N ALA A 119 8.25 -10.91 -2.76
CA ALA A 119 8.64 -10.88 -1.34
C ALA A 119 10.17 -10.78 -1.16
N GLY A 120 10.93 -11.55 -1.93
CA GLY A 120 12.39 -11.49 -1.95
C GLY A 120 12.93 -10.12 -2.37
N LEU A 121 12.38 -9.55 -3.45
CA LEU A 121 12.78 -8.23 -3.95
C LEU A 121 12.46 -7.11 -2.95
N ILE A 122 11.26 -7.12 -2.36
CA ILE A 122 10.87 -6.15 -1.33
C ILE A 122 11.78 -6.28 -0.11
N LYS A 123 12.10 -7.51 0.33
CA LYS A 123 13.03 -7.74 1.46
C LYS A 123 14.44 -7.23 1.15
N ALA A 124 14.95 -7.52 -0.04
CA ALA A 124 16.26 -7.05 -0.49
C ALA A 124 16.31 -5.52 -0.52
N TYR A 125 15.29 -4.88 -1.10
CA TYR A 125 15.19 -3.42 -1.14
C TYR A 125 15.13 -2.81 0.26
N LYS A 126 14.28 -3.32 1.16
CA LYS A 126 14.20 -2.85 2.55
C LYS A 126 15.54 -2.97 3.28
N LYS A 127 16.27 -4.08 3.08
CA LYS A 127 17.59 -4.31 3.66
C LYS A 127 18.61 -3.29 3.13
N ALA A 128 18.69 -3.11 1.81
CA ALA A 128 19.59 -2.16 1.17
C ALA A 128 19.28 -0.71 1.58
N PHE A 129 17.99 -0.34 1.61
CA PHE A 129 17.52 0.97 2.05
C PHE A 129 17.94 1.28 3.49
N ASN A 130 17.72 0.34 4.41
CA ASN A 130 18.10 0.53 5.81
C ASN A 130 19.62 0.63 5.99
N ALA A 131 20.40 -0.15 5.22
CA ALA A 131 21.86 -0.06 5.23
C ALA A 131 22.37 1.29 4.70
N ALA A 132 21.76 1.80 3.62
CA ALA A 132 22.14 3.06 3.00
C ALA A 132 21.75 4.30 3.82
N ARG A 133 20.56 4.27 4.44
CA ARG A 133 20.05 5.40 5.24
C ARG A 133 20.68 5.47 6.63
N GLY A 134 21.16 4.35 7.17
CA GLY A 134 21.65 4.25 8.54
C GLY A 134 20.51 4.31 9.58
N GLU A 135 20.87 4.47 10.86
CA GLU A 135 19.90 4.61 11.95
C GLU A 135 18.96 5.80 11.69
N VAL A 136 17.67 5.51 11.51
CA VAL A 136 16.64 6.54 11.37
C VAL A 136 16.40 7.17 12.75
N LYS A 137 17.11 8.25 13.06
CA LYS A 137 16.70 9.13 14.15
C LYS A 137 15.38 9.80 13.75
N MET A 138 14.31 9.44 14.45
CA MET A 138 13.00 10.08 14.32
C MET A 138 13.11 11.51 14.87
N THR A 139 13.59 12.44 14.05
CA THR A 139 13.75 13.84 14.42
C THR A 139 12.43 14.61 14.40
N PHE A 140 11.43 14.10 13.67
CA PHE A 140 10.09 14.65 13.60
C PHE A 140 9.04 13.54 13.65
N PRO A 141 7.85 13.81 14.24
CA PRO A 141 6.75 12.84 14.27
C PRO A 141 6.30 12.48 12.85
N VAL A 142 6.11 11.18 12.59
CA VAL A 142 5.60 10.65 11.32
C VAL A 142 4.12 10.97 11.09
N THR A 143 3.40 11.30 12.16
CA THR A 143 1.98 11.68 12.14
C THR A 143 1.82 13.14 12.54
N ARG A 144 0.69 13.75 12.15
CA ARG A 144 0.36 15.13 12.50
C ARG A 144 0.39 15.32 14.02
N VAL A 145 1.19 16.26 14.50
CA VAL A 145 1.18 16.69 15.90
C VAL A 145 -0.05 17.56 16.13
N ILE A 146 -0.93 17.12 17.04
CA ILE A 146 -2.03 17.93 17.55
C ILE A 146 -1.58 18.47 18.90
N SER A 147 -1.24 19.76 18.97
CA SER A 147 -0.93 20.42 20.24
C SER A 147 -2.20 20.47 21.08
N VAL A 148 -2.17 19.81 22.23
CA VAL A 148 -3.14 19.99 23.30
C VAL A 148 -2.38 20.71 24.41
N ASP A 149 -2.84 21.89 24.82
CA ASP A 149 -2.15 22.78 25.77
C ASP A 149 -2.15 22.22 27.22
N ARG A 150 -1.66 21.00 27.36
CA ARG A 150 -1.59 20.21 28.59
C ARG A 150 -0.52 19.14 28.44
N THR A 151 0.14 18.80 29.54
CA THR A 151 1.02 17.64 29.60
C THR A 151 0.19 16.36 29.45
N ILE A 152 0.56 15.53 28.47
CA ILE A 152 -0.01 14.19 28.32
C ILE A 152 0.97 13.23 28.99
N GLU A 153 0.51 12.52 30.03
CA GLU A 153 1.32 11.46 30.62
C GLU A 153 1.54 10.34 29.61
N ALA A 154 2.80 9.94 29.44
CA ALA A 154 3.14 8.81 28.60
C ALA A 154 2.68 7.52 29.29
N GLY A 155 1.86 6.72 28.62
CA GLY A 155 1.38 5.46 29.14
C GLY A 155 0.44 4.75 28.18
N ASN A 156 0.26 3.44 28.40
CA ASN A 156 -0.75 2.67 27.69
C ASN A 156 -2.07 2.80 28.44
N THR A 157 -3.13 3.23 27.75
CA THR A 157 -4.49 3.23 28.29
C THR A 157 -5.22 2.00 27.78
N VAL A 158 -5.76 1.19 28.68
CA VAL A 158 -6.71 0.14 28.32
C VAL A 158 -8.06 0.82 28.13
N HIS A 159 -8.51 0.93 26.89
CA HIS A 159 -9.83 1.49 26.58
C HIS A 159 -10.95 0.55 27.01
N THR A 160 -12.07 1.13 27.42
CA THR A 160 -13.28 0.36 27.78
C THR A 160 -13.92 -0.25 26.54
N TYR A 161 -14.74 -1.28 26.76
CA TYR A 161 -15.54 -1.91 25.70
C TYR A 161 -16.34 -0.86 24.92
N ASP A 162 -17.08 0.01 25.61
CA ASP A 162 -17.95 1.01 24.96
C ASP A 162 -17.17 1.99 24.07
N GLN A 163 -15.99 2.43 24.53
CA GLN A 163 -15.12 3.30 23.73
C GLN A 163 -14.68 2.63 22.44
N VAL A 164 -14.23 1.38 22.51
CA VAL A 164 -13.76 0.62 21.35
C VAL A 164 -14.93 0.27 20.42
N SER A 165 -16.07 -0.16 20.97
CA SER A 165 -17.28 -0.47 20.21
C SER A 165 -17.68 0.69 19.33
N THR A 166 -17.64 1.93 19.83
CA THR A 166 -18.00 3.10 19.01
C THR A 166 -17.12 3.31 17.77
N TYR A 167 -15.88 2.81 17.74
CA TYR A 167 -15.04 2.89 16.53
C TYR A 167 -15.39 1.79 15.53
N ILE A 168 -15.76 0.60 16.03
CA ILE A 168 -16.17 -0.55 15.23
C ILE A 168 -17.54 -0.26 14.61
N ASP A 169 -18.52 0.13 15.44
CA ASP A 169 -19.92 0.34 15.06
C ASP A 169 -20.12 1.51 14.07
N LYS A 170 -19.15 2.42 13.96
CA LYS A 170 -19.15 3.51 12.97
C LYS A 170 -18.88 3.04 11.54
N ASN A 171 -18.43 1.80 11.34
CA ASN A 171 -18.06 1.28 10.03
C ASN A 171 -19.02 0.18 9.60
N GLU A 172 -19.75 0.40 8.51
CA GLU A 172 -20.68 -0.59 7.95
C GLU A 172 -19.96 -1.81 7.38
N THR A 173 -18.77 -1.61 6.81
CA THR A 173 -17.96 -2.67 6.21
C THR A 173 -16.73 -2.93 7.06
N ILE A 174 -16.61 -4.16 7.54
CA ILE A 174 -15.44 -4.68 8.24
C ILE A 174 -14.91 -5.87 7.43
N GLY A 175 -13.63 -5.82 7.10
CA GLY A 175 -12.93 -6.85 6.36
C GLY A 175 -11.87 -7.50 7.24
N VAL A 176 -11.74 -8.82 7.16
CA VAL A 176 -10.65 -9.58 7.77
C VAL A 176 -9.88 -10.33 6.69
N GLY A 177 -8.57 -10.44 6.83
CA GLY A 177 -7.76 -11.15 5.86
C GLY A 177 -6.36 -11.48 6.36
N THR A 178 -5.55 -11.95 5.43
CA THR A 178 -4.21 -12.45 5.72
C THR A 178 -3.32 -11.33 6.26
N CYS A 179 -2.58 -11.61 7.33
CA CYS A 179 -1.56 -10.72 7.85
C CYS A 179 -0.41 -10.60 6.84
N TYR A 180 -0.32 -9.45 6.16
CA TYR A 180 0.67 -9.21 5.11
C TYR A 180 2.10 -9.42 5.62
N CYS A 181 2.41 -9.05 6.86
CA CYS A 181 3.73 -9.25 7.48
C CYS A 181 4.07 -10.74 7.60
N ARG A 182 3.14 -11.53 8.15
CA ARG A 182 3.34 -12.97 8.33
C ARG A 182 3.42 -13.67 6.97
N GLN A 183 2.61 -13.25 6.01
CA GLN A 183 2.66 -13.77 4.65
C GLN A 183 3.98 -13.45 3.95
N ALA A 184 4.48 -12.21 4.09
CA ALA A 184 5.79 -11.83 3.55
C ALA A 184 6.92 -12.70 4.15
N SER A 185 6.93 -12.92 5.47
CA SER A 185 7.88 -13.82 6.15
C SER A 185 7.79 -15.25 5.63
N LYS A 186 6.58 -15.82 5.53
CA LYS A 186 6.35 -17.16 4.98
C LYS A 186 6.86 -17.30 3.54
N LEU A 187 6.66 -16.28 2.70
CA LEU A 187 7.09 -16.30 1.30
C LEU A 187 8.62 -16.34 1.14
N VAL A 188 9.35 -15.72 2.07
CA VAL A 188 10.82 -15.71 2.11
C VAL A 188 11.41 -16.83 2.99
N GLY A 189 10.59 -17.78 3.45
CA GLY A 189 11.04 -18.94 4.23
C GLY A 189 11.36 -18.66 5.70
N GLU A 190 10.88 -17.53 6.25
CA GLU A 190 10.96 -17.25 7.68
C GLU A 190 9.82 -17.94 8.43
N ASP A 191 10.11 -18.33 9.68
CA ASP A 191 9.12 -18.96 10.55
C ASP A 191 8.08 -17.95 11.03
N THR A 192 6.82 -18.37 10.98
CA THR A 192 5.67 -17.60 11.49
C THR A 192 5.22 -18.07 12.88
N HIS A 193 5.92 -19.04 13.48
CA HIS A 193 5.70 -19.56 14.83
C HIS A 193 4.26 -20.03 15.06
N ASP A 194 3.68 -20.70 14.06
CA ASP A 194 2.29 -21.19 14.05
C ASP A 194 1.23 -20.11 14.37
N MET A 195 1.57 -18.82 14.16
CA MET A 195 0.63 -17.73 14.39
C MET A 195 -0.53 -17.77 13.38
N PRO A 196 -1.77 -17.44 13.79
CA PRO A 196 -2.92 -17.43 12.89
C PRO A 196 -2.72 -16.43 11.74
N MET A 197 -3.02 -16.83 10.50
CA MET A 197 -2.77 -15.96 9.33
C MET A 197 -3.88 -14.92 9.11
N GLU A 198 -5.14 -15.28 9.34
CA GLU A 198 -6.31 -14.40 9.15
C GLU A 198 -6.54 -13.55 10.42
N VAL A 199 -5.80 -12.43 10.55
CA VAL A 199 -5.88 -11.53 11.72
C VAL A 199 -5.84 -10.04 11.38
N CYS A 200 -5.48 -9.67 10.14
CA CYS A 200 -5.48 -8.26 9.78
C CYS A 200 -6.90 -7.82 9.47
N MET A 201 -7.28 -6.68 10.03
CA MET A 201 -8.63 -6.12 9.90
C MET A 201 -8.57 -4.73 9.26
N TRP A 202 -9.56 -4.45 8.42
CA TRP A 202 -9.75 -3.17 7.77
C TRP A 202 -11.20 -2.72 7.98
N PHE A 203 -11.41 -1.41 7.96
CA PHE A 203 -12.69 -0.78 8.24
C PHE A 203 -13.04 0.25 7.15
N GLY A 204 -14.33 0.39 6.85
CA GLY A 204 -14.85 1.38 5.90
C GLY A 204 -14.34 1.15 4.47
N SER A 205 -13.98 2.22 3.78
CA SER A 205 -13.57 2.17 2.36
C SER A 205 -12.33 1.29 2.10
N MET A 206 -11.42 1.20 3.07
CA MET A 206 -10.27 0.29 2.96
C MET A 206 -10.71 -1.17 3.04
N ALA A 207 -11.72 -1.48 3.87
CA ALA A 207 -12.30 -2.82 3.94
C ALA A 207 -12.96 -3.21 2.61
N GLU A 208 -13.73 -2.29 2.02
CA GLU A 208 -14.39 -2.49 0.73
C GLU A 208 -13.36 -2.80 -0.36
N TYR A 209 -12.30 -2.00 -0.46
CA TYR A 209 -11.21 -2.25 -1.40
C TYR A 209 -10.52 -3.59 -1.15
N ALA A 210 -10.20 -3.89 0.12
CA ALA A 210 -9.53 -5.13 0.48
C ALA A 210 -10.38 -6.36 0.13
N ILE A 211 -11.70 -6.29 0.33
CA ILE A 211 -12.65 -7.36 0.02
C ILE A 211 -12.81 -7.51 -1.49
N GLU A 212 -12.98 -6.40 -2.21
CA GLU A 212 -13.23 -6.40 -3.65
C GLU A 212 -12.00 -6.88 -4.44
N ARG A 213 -10.79 -6.48 -4.02
CA ARG A 213 -9.57 -6.58 -4.86
C ARG A 213 -8.46 -7.42 -4.25
N LEU A 214 -8.29 -7.36 -2.93
CA LEU A 214 -7.09 -7.89 -2.25
C LEU A 214 -7.32 -9.20 -1.51
N GLY A 215 -8.49 -9.82 -1.65
CA GLY A 215 -8.79 -11.15 -1.10
C GLY A 215 -9.16 -11.17 0.39
N ALA A 216 -9.52 -10.03 0.98
CA ALA A 216 -10.12 -10.02 2.30
C ALA A 216 -11.56 -10.57 2.27
N ARG A 217 -12.04 -11.04 3.41
CA ARG A 217 -13.42 -11.53 3.59
C ARG A 217 -14.21 -10.53 4.41
N LYS A 218 -15.46 -10.28 4.01
CA LYS A 218 -16.40 -9.46 4.80
C LYS A 218 -16.73 -10.20 6.11
N MET A 219 -16.63 -9.49 7.22
CA MET A 219 -17.14 -9.98 8.51
C MET A 219 -18.66 -9.78 8.55
N THR A 220 -19.37 -10.85 8.92
CA THR A 220 -20.82 -10.90 9.09
C THR A 220 -21.18 -10.95 10.55
#